data_AF-A0A445AZW1-F1
#
_entry.id   AF-A0A445AZW1-F1
#
_cell.length_a   1.000
_cell.length_b   1.000
_cell.length_c   1.000
_cell.angle_alpha   90.00
_cell.angle_beta   90.00
_cell.angle_gamma   90.00
#
_symmetry.space_group_name_H-M   'P 1'
#
loop_
_entity.id
_entity.type
_entity.pdbx_description
1 polymer ?
#
loop_
_entity_poly.entity_id
_entity_poly.type
_entity_poly.pdbx_seq_one_letter_code
_entity_poly.pdbx_strand_id
1 'polypeptide(L)'
;MTRDDLFNINAGIVRDLVSAVADNCPGAFIHIISNPVNSTVPIAAEVLKQKGVYDPKKLFGVTTLDVVRANTFVAQRKNLKLIDVDVPVVGGHAGITILPLLSKTKPSASFTGEEIEELTVRIQNAGTEVVEAKAGAGSATLSMAYAAARFVESSLRALDGDGDVYECSFVQSDLTELPFFASRVKLGRKGVEALIPSDLQGLTEYEQKALEALKPELKASIEKGIAFAQKQTVAA
;
A
#
# COMPACT_ATOMS: atom_id res chain seq x y z
N MET A 1 22.56 1.16 6.98
CA MET A 1 21.42 1.81 7.66
C MET A 1 20.48 0.71 8.14
N THR A 2 20.11 0.69 9.41
CA THR A 2 19.14 -0.28 9.92
C THR A 2 17.73 0.08 9.47
N ARG A 3 16.77 -0.85 9.60
CA ARG A 3 15.35 -0.56 9.33
C ARG A 3 14.81 0.56 10.24
N ASP A 4 15.30 0.65 11.47
CA ASP A 4 14.89 1.68 12.42
C ASP A 4 15.52 3.04 12.11
N ASP A 5 16.78 3.09 11.67
CA ASP A 5 17.41 4.34 11.20
C ASP A 5 16.63 4.92 10.02
N LEU A 6 16.28 4.06 9.06
CA LEU A 6 15.49 4.45 7.89
C LEU A 6 14.13 4.99 8.29
N PHE A 7 13.45 4.32 9.23
CA PHE A 7 12.18 4.80 9.78
C PHE A 7 12.33 6.20 10.38
N ASN A 8 13.29 6.43 11.28
CA ASN A 8 13.41 7.71 11.98
C ASN A 8 13.69 8.88 11.02
N ILE A 9 14.57 8.67 10.03
CA ILE A 9 14.89 9.67 9.01
C ILE A 9 13.64 10.00 8.18
N ASN A 10 12.99 8.98 7.62
CA ASN A 10 11.85 9.19 6.74
C ASN A 10 10.61 9.67 7.50
N ALA A 11 10.44 9.29 8.77
CA ALA A 11 9.36 9.78 9.62
C ALA A 11 9.43 11.29 9.81
N GLY A 12 10.63 11.85 10.06
CA GLY A 12 10.83 13.30 10.12
C GLY A 12 10.54 13.98 8.78
N ILE A 13 11.06 13.44 7.69
CA ILE A 13 10.83 13.98 6.33
C ILE A 13 9.33 14.01 6.00
N VAL A 14 8.61 12.90 6.22
CA VAL A 14 7.17 12.83 5.94
C VAL A 14 6.39 13.80 6.82
N ARG A 15 6.72 13.91 8.12
CA ARG A 15 6.07 14.87 9.02
C ARG A 15 6.19 16.29 8.46
N ASP A 16 7.40 16.71 8.10
CA ASP A 16 7.66 18.09 7.69
C ASP A 16 6.99 18.42 6.35
N LEU A 17 7.08 17.51 5.38
CA LEU A 17 6.44 17.68 4.07
C LEU A 17 4.91 17.67 4.18
N VAL A 18 4.33 16.77 4.98
CA VAL A 18 2.87 16.71 5.17
C VAL A 18 2.36 17.91 5.96
N SER A 19 3.12 18.43 6.93
CA SER A 19 2.77 19.69 7.59
C SER A 19 2.72 20.84 6.58
N ALA A 20 3.68 20.93 5.66
CA ALA A 20 3.65 21.96 4.62
C ALA A 20 2.43 21.79 3.69
N VAL A 21 2.06 20.56 3.34
CA VAL A 21 0.82 20.28 2.58
C VAL A 21 -0.41 20.72 3.36
N ALA A 22 -0.47 20.42 4.67
CA ALA A 22 -1.58 20.82 5.54
C ALA A 22 -1.78 22.35 5.56
N ASP A 23 -0.69 23.10 5.60
CA ASP A 23 -0.69 24.56 5.67
C ASP A 23 -1.01 25.23 4.31
N ASN A 24 -0.71 24.59 3.18
CA ASN A 24 -0.73 25.24 1.86
C ASN A 24 -1.76 24.65 0.88
N CYS A 25 -2.01 23.35 0.93
CA CYS A 25 -2.92 22.66 0.01
C CYS A 25 -3.70 21.51 0.68
N PRO A 26 -4.42 21.77 1.78
CA PRO A 26 -5.10 20.73 2.58
C PRO A 26 -6.15 19.91 1.80
N GLY A 27 -6.60 20.42 0.65
CA GLY A 27 -7.56 19.74 -0.22
C GLY A 27 -6.94 18.77 -1.24
N ALA A 28 -5.61 18.70 -1.37
CA ALA A 28 -4.90 17.87 -2.35
C ALA A 28 -5.01 16.38 -2.06
N PHE A 29 -4.83 15.55 -3.08
CA PHE A 29 -4.59 14.11 -2.89
C PHE A 29 -3.13 13.91 -2.52
N ILE A 30 -2.88 13.18 -1.44
CA ILE A 30 -1.55 12.96 -0.87
C ILE A 30 -1.15 11.51 -1.09
N HIS A 31 -0.13 11.30 -1.93
CA HIS A 31 0.41 9.98 -2.27
C HIS A 31 1.72 9.72 -1.53
N ILE A 32 1.66 8.96 -0.45
CA ILE A 32 2.83 8.57 0.35
C ILE A 32 3.50 7.36 -0.28
N ILE A 33 4.71 7.57 -0.80
CA ILE A 33 5.62 6.51 -1.30
C ILE A 33 6.76 6.28 -0.31
N SER A 34 7.09 7.27 0.51
CA SER A 34 8.19 7.23 1.48
C SER A 34 8.07 6.03 2.41
N ASN A 35 9.09 5.17 2.39
CA ASN A 35 9.11 3.97 3.23
C ASN A 35 9.44 4.28 4.69
N PRO A 36 8.96 3.46 5.65
CA PRO A 36 8.03 2.35 5.47
C PRO A 36 6.56 2.85 5.39
N VAL A 37 5.86 2.55 4.29
CA VAL A 37 4.47 3.02 4.03
C VAL A 37 3.52 2.67 5.17
N ASN A 38 3.66 1.47 5.75
CA ASN A 38 2.86 0.99 6.88
C ASN A 38 2.90 1.92 8.11
N SER A 39 3.93 2.75 8.25
CA SER A 39 4.06 3.72 9.35
C SER A 39 4.01 5.16 8.88
N THR A 40 4.49 5.49 7.68
CA THR A 40 4.52 6.88 7.18
C THR A 40 3.13 7.40 6.81
N VAL A 41 2.21 6.53 6.39
CA VAL A 41 0.79 6.92 6.20
C VAL A 41 0.13 7.27 7.54
N PRO A 42 0.22 6.45 8.61
CA PRO A 42 -0.24 6.84 9.93
C PRO A 42 0.40 8.15 10.44
N ILE A 43 1.70 8.37 10.21
CA ILE A 43 2.35 9.65 10.55
C ILE A 43 1.67 10.81 9.81
N ALA A 44 1.49 10.69 8.50
CA ALA A 44 0.83 11.72 7.70
C ALA A 44 -0.59 12.01 8.19
N ALA A 45 -1.36 10.97 8.52
CA ALA A 45 -2.70 11.11 9.07
C ALA A 45 -2.70 11.88 10.39
N GLU A 46 -1.82 11.53 11.33
CA GLU A 46 -1.73 12.22 12.62
C GLU A 46 -1.30 13.68 12.47
N VAL A 47 -0.35 13.98 11.58
CA VAL A 47 0.07 15.37 11.29
C VAL A 47 -1.10 16.19 10.74
N LEU A 48 -1.87 15.64 9.79
CA LEU A 48 -3.05 16.30 9.25
C LEU A 48 -4.15 16.48 10.32
N LYS A 49 -4.31 15.52 11.24
CA LYS A 49 -5.27 15.62 12.36
C LYS A 49 -4.87 16.71 13.34
N GLN A 50 -3.60 16.80 13.70
CA GLN A 50 -3.05 17.85 14.55
C GLN A 50 -3.25 19.25 13.94
N LYS A 51 -3.19 19.34 12.60
CA LYS A 51 -3.48 20.57 11.84
C LYS A 51 -4.97 20.81 11.60
N GLY A 52 -5.85 19.89 12.00
CA GLY A 52 -7.31 20.03 11.85
C GLY A 52 -7.84 19.91 10.41
N VAL A 53 -7.05 19.36 9.49
CA VAL A 53 -7.37 19.31 8.04
C VAL A 53 -7.41 17.88 7.47
N TYR A 54 -7.40 16.87 8.34
CA TYR A 54 -7.38 15.48 7.90
C TYR A 54 -8.68 15.05 7.20
N ASP A 55 -8.56 14.68 5.92
CA ASP A 55 -9.59 14.00 5.14
C ASP A 55 -9.10 12.58 4.80
N PRO A 56 -9.67 11.51 5.42
CA PRO A 56 -9.23 10.14 5.19
C PRO A 56 -9.43 9.67 3.75
N LYS A 57 -10.26 10.36 2.95
CA LYS A 57 -10.49 10.01 1.54
C LYS A 57 -9.34 10.45 0.63
N LYS A 58 -8.45 11.33 1.11
CA LYS A 58 -7.42 11.98 0.28
C LYS A 58 -5.99 11.61 0.63
N LEU A 59 -5.79 10.72 1.60
CA LEU A 59 -4.48 10.22 1.99
C LEU A 59 -4.31 8.77 1.52
N PHE A 60 -3.30 8.54 0.67
CA PHE A 60 -3.06 7.27 0.01
C PHE A 60 -1.61 6.81 0.26
N GLY A 61 -1.43 5.62 0.82
CA GLY A 61 -0.17 4.88 0.72
C GLY A 61 -0.11 4.12 -0.59
N VAL A 62 0.87 4.45 -1.44
CA VAL A 62 1.00 3.85 -2.76
C VAL A 62 1.57 2.43 -2.63
N THR A 63 0.72 1.43 -2.81
CA THR A 63 1.10 0.00 -2.80
C THR A 63 1.06 -0.63 -4.20
N THR A 64 0.88 0.19 -5.23
CA THR A 64 0.72 -0.23 -6.63
C THR A 64 1.88 -1.07 -7.14
N LEU A 65 3.09 -0.90 -6.60
CA LEU A 65 4.25 -1.71 -7.00
C LEU A 65 4.04 -3.20 -6.66
N ASP A 66 3.32 -3.52 -5.59
CA ASP A 66 3.04 -4.90 -5.21
C ASP A 66 2.06 -5.54 -6.19
N VAL A 67 1.03 -4.80 -6.62
CA VAL A 67 0.10 -5.23 -7.68
C VAL A 67 0.85 -5.43 -9.01
N VAL A 68 1.72 -4.50 -9.38
CA VAL A 68 2.54 -4.61 -10.61
C VAL A 68 3.41 -5.88 -10.57
N ARG A 69 4.02 -6.18 -9.43
CA ARG A 69 4.81 -7.42 -9.23
C ARG A 69 3.94 -8.66 -9.28
N ALA A 70 2.82 -8.66 -8.56
CA ALA A 70 1.89 -9.78 -8.55
C ALA A 70 1.38 -10.12 -9.95
N ASN A 71 0.92 -9.11 -10.70
CA ASN A 71 0.48 -9.29 -12.09
C ASN A 71 1.60 -9.85 -12.96
N THR A 72 2.83 -9.33 -12.81
CA THR A 72 4.00 -9.79 -13.58
C THR A 72 4.32 -11.26 -13.29
N PHE A 73 4.40 -11.64 -12.02
CA PHE A 73 4.80 -13.00 -11.64
C PHE A 73 3.70 -14.03 -11.95
N VAL A 74 2.43 -13.66 -11.75
CA VAL A 74 1.30 -14.51 -12.13
C VAL A 74 1.23 -14.69 -13.65
N ALA A 75 1.40 -13.61 -14.42
CA ALA A 75 1.41 -13.68 -15.88
C ALA A 75 2.52 -14.63 -16.38
N GLN A 76 3.72 -14.52 -15.81
CA GLN A 76 4.84 -15.41 -16.14
C GLN A 76 4.56 -16.86 -15.76
N ARG A 77 4.08 -17.12 -14.53
CA ARG A 77 3.83 -18.49 -14.05
C ARG A 77 2.71 -19.19 -14.81
N LYS A 78 1.67 -18.47 -15.20
CA LYS A 78 0.49 -19.01 -15.88
C LYS A 78 0.49 -18.80 -17.39
N ASN A 79 1.58 -18.26 -17.94
CA ASN A 79 1.71 -17.93 -19.37
C ASN A 79 0.52 -17.10 -19.89
N LEU A 80 0.10 -16.11 -19.10
CA LEU A 80 -0.97 -15.17 -19.43
C LEU A 80 -0.38 -13.90 -20.02
N LYS A 81 -1.19 -13.16 -20.79
CA LYS A 81 -0.80 -11.83 -21.24
C LYS A 81 -0.86 -10.87 -20.06
N LEU A 82 0.26 -10.21 -19.74
CA LEU A 82 0.37 -9.31 -18.58
C LEU A 82 -0.71 -8.23 -18.54
N ILE A 83 -1.10 -7.68 -19.70
CA ILE A 83 -2.10 -6.62 -19.79
C ILE A 83 -3.50 -7.07 -19.34
N ASP A 84 -3.77 -8.37 -19.36
CA ASP A 84 -5.06 -8.94 -18.97
C ASP A 84 -5.08 -9.37 -17.49
N VAL A 85 -3.92 -9.38 -16.81
CA VAL A 85 -3.79 -9.89 -15.43
C VAL A 85 -4.04 -8.79 -14.41
N ASP A 86 -4.95 -9.06 -13.48
CA ASP A 86 -5.24 -8.26 -12.28
C ASP A 86 -5.29 -9.17 -11.05
N VAL A 87 -4.32 -8.98 -10.14
CA VAL A 87 -4.24 -9.66 -8.84
C VAL A 87 -4.43 -8.59 -7.76
N PRO A 88 -5.53 -8.61 -6.99
CA PRO A 88 -5.65 -7.72 -5.84
C PRO A 88 -4.55 -8.03 -4.81
N VAL A 89 -3.90 -7.00 -4.29
CA VAL A 89 -2.93 -7.13 -3.19
C VAL A 89 -3.40 -6.28 -2.01
N VAL A 90 -3.55 -6.92 -0.86
CA VAL A 90 -4.14 -6.33 0.36
C VAL A 90 -3.16 -6.38 1.54
N GLY A 91 -3.52 -5.76 2.68
CA GLY A 91 -2.71 -5.76 3.89
C GLY A 91 -1.88 -4.48 4.07
N GLY A 92 -0.59 -4.55 3.80
CA GLY A 92 0.40 -3.47 3.90
C GLY A 92 1.44 -3.56 2.79
N HIS A 93 2.59 -2.93 3.00
CA HIS A 93 3.67 -2.76 2.01
C HIS A 93 5.05 -3.21 2.53
N ALA A 94 5.10 -4.20 3.42
CA ALA A 94 6.36 -4.72 3.96
C ALA A 94 6.27 -6.21 4.32
N GLY A 95 7.14 -7.03 3.74
CA GLY A 95 7.25 -8.45 4.10
C GLY A 95 5.91 -9.16 4.06
N ILE A 96 5.56 -9.89 5.12
CA ILE A 96 4.33 -10.67 5.20
C ILE A 96 3.06 -9.82 5.18
N THR A 97 3.17 -8.51 5.41
CA THR A 97 2.02 -7.60 5.30
C THR A 97 1.52 -7.46 3.87
N ILE A 98 2.32 -7.80 2.87
CA ILE A 98 1.90 -7.84 1.46
C ILE A 98 1.17 -9.18 1.23
N LEU A 99 -0.15 -9.13 1.03
CA LEU A 99 -0.98 -10.31 0.79
C LEU A 99 -1.58 -10.28 -0.63
N PRO A 100 -0.99 -11.00 -1.60
CA PRO A 100 -1.60 -11.19 -2.91
C PRO A 100 -2.78 -12.17 -2.83
N LEU A 101 -3.96 -11.73 -3.25
CA LEU A 101 -5.16 -12.58 -3.30
C LEU A 101 -5.19 -13.37 -4.60
N LEU A 102 -4.36 -14.41 -4.70
CA LEU A 102 -4.22 -15.24 -5.89
C LEU A 102 -5.54 -15.92 -6.28
N SER A 103 -6.41 -16.22 -5.31
CA SER A 103 -7.76 -16.77 -5.57
C SER A 103 -8.69 -15.78 -6.28
N LYS A 104 -8.35 -14.48 -6.26
CA LYS A 104 -9.11 -13.39 -6.88
C LYS A 104 -8.48 -12.90 -8.19
N THR A 105 -7.46 -13.58 -8.69
CA THR A 105 -6.81 -13.26 -9.97
C THR A 105 -7.83 -13.22 -11.11
N LYS A 106 -7.73 -12.18 -11.95
CA LYS A 106 -8.43 -12.08 -13.23
C LYS A 106 -7.40 -12.05 -14.37
N PRO A 107 -7.61 -12.77 -15.48
CA PRO A 107 -8.60 -13.84 -15.65
C PRO A 107 -8.38 -14.95 -14.62
N SER A 108 -9.45 -15.70 -14.32
CA SER A 108 -9.36 -16.78 -13.32
C SER A 108 -8.31 -17.81 -13.73
N ALA A 109 -7.45 -18.16 -12.79
CA ALA A 109 -6.40 -19.16 -12.95
C ALA A 109 -6.38 -20.09 -11.74
N SER A 110 -6.09 -21.37 -11.97
CA SER A 110 -5.91 -22.36 -10.89
C SER A 110 -4.45 -22.42 -10.47
N PHE A 111 -4.21 -22.45 -9.16
CA PHE A 111 -2.89 -22.56 -8.56
C PHE A 111 -2.82 -23.78 -7.65
N THR A 112 -1.72 -24.52 -7.68
CA THR A 112 -1.42 -25.55 -6.67
C THR A 112 -1.03 -24.89 -5.34
N GLY A 113 -1.05 -25.64 -4.24
CA GLY A 113 -0.60 -25.11 -2.94
C GLY A 113 0.86 -24.62 -2.98
N GLU A 114 1.73 -25.36 -3.67
CA GLU A 114 3.13 -24.97 -3.91
C GLU A 114 3.23 -23.66 -4.71
N GLU A 115 2.46 -23.52 -5.79
CA GLU A 115 2.45 -22.28 -6.57
C GLU A 115 1.97 -21.08 -5.77
N ILE A 116 0.96 -21.27 -4.91
CA ILE A 116 0.45 -20.23 -4.03
C ILE A 116 1.54 -19.76 -3.08
N GLU A 117 2.25 -20.69 -2.45
CA GLU A 117 3.33 -20.38 -1.51
C GLU A 117 4.51 -19.69 -2.20
N GLU A 118 5.02 -20.27 -3.30
CA GLU A 118 6.13 -19.70 -4.07
C GLU A 118 5.84 -18.29 -4.56
N LEU A 119 4.66 -18.06 -5.15
CA LEU A 119 4.28 -16.74 -5.67
C LEU A 119 4.11 -15.74 -4.52
N THR A 120 3.46 -16.13 -3.43
CA THR A 120 3.24 -15.25 -2.28
C THR A 120 4.57 -14.79 -1.68
N VAL A 121 5.48 -15.74 -1.39
CA VAL A 121 6.80 -15.44 -0.82
C VAL A 121 7.61 -14.56 -1.76
N ARG A 122 7.58 -14.82 -3.07
CA ARG A 122 8.28 -14.01 -4.06
C ARG A 122 7.72 -12.60 -4.14
N ILE A 123 6.40 -12.42 -4.13
CA ILE A 123 5.75 -11.10 -4.14
C ILE A 123 6.15 -10.29 -2.89
N GLN A 124 6.13 -10.92 -1.72
CA GLN A 124 6.52 -10.30 -0.45
C GLN A 124 7.99 -9.87 -0.43
N ASN A 125 8.88 -10.63 -1.07
CA ASN A 125 10.33 -10.41 -1.04
C ASN A 125 10.89 -9.72 -2.29
N ALA A 126 10.07 -9.41 -3.30
CA ALA A 126 10.53 -8.77 -4.54
C ALA A 126 11.18 -7.39 -4.34
N GLY A 127 10.94 -6.72 -3.20
CA GLY A 127 11.70 -5.55 -2.79
C GLY A 127 13.16 -5.89 -2.47
N THR A 128 13.35 -6.94 -1.67
CA THR A 128 14.66 -7.47 -1.25
C THR A 128 15.43 -8.02 -2.45
N GLU A 129 14.78 -8.79 -3.33
CA GLU A 129 15.41 -9.33 -4.56
C GLU A 129 16.06 -8.21 -5.40
N VAL A 130 15.43 -7.04 -5.51
CA VAL A 130 15.99 -5.91 -6.26
C VAL A 130 17.18 -5.27 -5.53
N VAL A 131 17.13 -5.17 -4.20
CA VAL A 131 18.26 -4.65 -3.41
C VAL A 131 19.48 -5.57 -3.53
N GLU A 132 19.27 -6.88 -3.47
CA GLU A 132 20.31 -7.89 -3.64
C GLU A 132 20.89 -7.87 -5.06
N ALA A 133 20.04 -7.81 -6.08
CA ALA A 133 20.48 -7.68 -7.47
C ALA A 133 21.28 -6.39 -7.75
N LYS A 134 21.01 -5.33 -6.97
CA LYS A 134 21.79 -4.07 -6.99
C LYS A 134 22.98 -4.06 -6.03
N ALA A 135 23.33 -5.21 -5.43
CA ALA A 135 24.42 -5.33 -4.46
C ALA A 135 24.34 -4.30 -3.31
N GLY A 136 23.13 -3.99 -2.86
CA GLY A 136 22.89 -3.02 -1.79
C GLY A 136 22.97 -1.55 -2.21
N ALA A 137 23.24 -1.22 -3.48
CA ALA A 137 23.35 0.15 -3.99
C ALA A 137 21.98 0.86 -4.20
N GLY A 138 20.98 0.51 -3.37
CA GLY A 138 19.62 1.05 -3.42
C GLY A 138 18.56 0.00 -3.77
N SER A 139 17.30 0.44 -3.77
CA SER A 139 16.12 -0.41 -4.02
C SER A 139 15.51 -0.17 -5.41
N ALA A 140 14.27 -0.65 -5.61
CA ALA A 140 13.51 -0.41 -6.83
C ALA A 140 13.26 1.09 -7.07
N THR A 141 13.77 1.60 -8.20
CA THR A 141 13.62 3.01 -8.60
C THR A 141 12.73 3.12 -9.84
N LEU A 142 13.11 2.48 -10.94
CA LEU A 142 12.37 2.57 -12.22
C LEU A 142 10.98 1.95 -12.14
N SER A 143 10.86 0.74 -11.59
CA SER A 143 9.55 0.09 -11.42
C SER A 143 8.67 0.80 -10.39
N MET A 144 9.27 1.41 -9.36
CA MET A 144 8.54 2.26 -8.43
C MET A 144 8.03 3.53 -9.10
N ALA A 145 8.85 4.18 -9.93
CA ALA A 145 8.42 5.35 -10.70
C ALA A 145 7.24 5.03 -11.64
N TYR A 146 7.29 3.88 -12.32
CA TYR A 146 6.16 3.38 -13.12
C TYR A 146 4.90 3.16 -12.27
N ALA A 147 5.03 2.47 -11.12
CA ALA A 147 3.90 2.19 -10.24
C ALA A 147 3.28 3.48 -9.66
N ALA A 148 4.11 4.45 -9.28
CA ALA A 148 3.67 5.75 -8.81
C ALA A 148 2.95 6.54 -9.92
N ALA A 149 3.52 6.58 -11.12
CA ALA A 149 2.91 7.23 -12.28
C ALA A 149 1.53 6.64 -12.58
N ARG A 150 1.40 5.31 -12.60
CA ARG A 150 0.11 4.61 -12.77
C ARG A 150 -0.92 5.04 -11.73
N PHE A 151 -0.56 5.07 -10.44
CA PHE A 151 -1.50 5.46 -9.39
C PHE A 151 -1.93 6.94 -9.50
N VAL A 152 -1.01 7.82 -9.88
CA VAL A 152 -1.30 9.23 -10.15
C VAL A 152 -2.20 9.39 -11.37
N GLU A 153 -1.97 8.66 -12.46
CA GLU A 153 -2.84 8.64 -13.64
C GLU A 153 -4.27 8.20 -13.28
N SER A 154 -4.42 7.14 -12.47
CA SER A 154 -5.71 6.72 -11.92
C SER A 154 -6.36 7.84 -11.09
N SER A 155 -5.59 8.53 -10.24
CA SER A 155 -6.08 9.68 -9.47
C SER A 155 -6.53 10.84 -10.37
N LEU A 156 -5.80 11.13 -11.44
CA LEU A 156 -6.14 12.17 -12.41
C LEU A 156 -7.42 11.84 -13.19
N ARG A 157 -7.58 10.58 -13.63
CA ARG A 157 -8.84 10.10 -14.25
C ARG A 157 -10.03 10.27 -13.30
N ALA A 158 -9.87 9.87 -12.05
CA ALA A 158 -10.90 10.01 -11.02
C ALA A 158 -11.28 11.49 -10.77
N LEU A 159 -10.29 12.39 -10.75
CA LEU A 159 -10.50 13.84 -10.64
C LEU A 159 -11.22 14.43 -11.86
N ASP A 160 -10.94 13.92 -13.07
CA ASP A 160 -11.62 14.31 -14.30
C ASP A 160 -13.09 13.84 -14.34
N GLY A 161 -13.45 12.88 -13.48
CA GLY A 161 -14.81 12.36 -13.33
C GLY A 161 -15.05 11.02 -14.00
N ASP A 162 -13.99 10.27 -14.30
CA ASP A 162 -14.11 8.85 -14.61
C ASP A 162 -14.70 8.11 -13.40
N GLY A 163 -15.87 7.51 -13.60
CA GLY A 163 -16.62 6.81 -12.55
C GLY A 163 -16.18 5.37 -12.31
N ASP A 164 -15.20 4.86 -13.07
CA ASP A 164 -14.76 3.45 -13.08
C ASP A 164 -13.25 3.33 -12.84
N VAL A 165 -12.75 3.98 -11.79
CA VAL A 165 -11.33 3.94 -11.40
C VAL A 165 -11.15 3.14 -10.10
N TYR A 166 -10.35 2.08 -10.18
CA TYR A 166 -10.07 1.18 -9.06
C TYR A 166 -8.57 0.92 -8.94
N GLU A 167 -8.04 1.03 -7.73
CA GLU A 167 -6.64 0.71 -7.41
C GLU A 167 -6.55 0.07 -6.01
N CYS A 168 -5.49 -0.70 -5.75
CA CYS A 168 -5.15 -1.06 -4.37
C CYS A 168 -4.31 0.05 -3.73
N SER A 169 -4.67 0.45 -2.51
CA SER A 169 -3.96 1.50 -1.77
C SER A 169 -4.06 1.27 -0.26
N PHE A 170 -3.00 1.60 0.47
CA PHE A 170 -2.99 1.60 1.94
C PHE A 170 -3.66 2.88 2.45
N VAL A 171 -4.88 2.77 2.99
CA VAL A 171 -5.72 3.91 3.38
C VAL A 171 -6.31 3.69 4.77
N GLN A 172 -6.90 4.74 5.35
CA GLN A 172 -7.76 4.53 6.52
C GLN A 172 -8.93 3.64 6.12
N SER A 173 -9.15 2.57 6.88
CA SER A 173 -10.05 1.48 6.49
C SER A 173 -10.78 0.91 7.70
N ASP A 174 -11.99 0.41 7.47
CA ASP A 174 -12.82 -0.32 8.41
C ASP A 174 -13.06 -1.79 7.98
N LEU A 175 -12.34 -2.26 6.96
CA LEU A 175 -12.43 -3.65 6.48
C LEU A 175 -11.85 -4.68 7.48
N THR A 176 -11.04 -4.21 8.42
CA THR A 176 -10.47 -5.01 9.52
C THR A 176 -10.54 -4.18 10.80
N GLU A 177 -10.13 -4.77 11.92
CA GLU A 177 -9.98 -4.07 13.20
C GLU A 177 -8.84 -3.03 13.22
N LEU A 178 -7.98 -3.02 12.19
CA LEU A 178 -6.86 -2.09 12.07
C LEU A 178 -7.33 -0.78 11.43
N PRO A 179 -6.84 0.38 11.92
CA PRO A 179 -7.29 1.69 11.41
C PRO A 179 -6.79 1.99 9.99
N PHE A 180 -5.76 1.29 9.52
CA PHE A 180 -5.24 1.40 8.15
C PHE A 180 -5.05 0.01 7.57
N PHE A 181 -5.44 -0.15 6.30
CA PHE A 181 -5.32 -1.42 5.59
C PHE A 181 -5.30 -1.19 4.08
N ALA A 182 -4.42 -1.89 3.37
CA ALA A 182 -4.37 -1.88 1.92
C ALA A 182 -5.49 -2.75 1.38
N SER A 183 -6.31 -2.18 0.51
CA SER A 183 -7.39 -2.90 -0.17
C SER A 183 -7.70 -2.21 -1.48
N ARG A 184 -8.51 -2.85 -2.32
CA ARG A 184 -9.05 -2.20 -3.51
C ARG A 184 -10.01 -1.08 -3.10
N VAL A 185 -9.76 0.10 -3.63
CA VAL A 185 -10.57 1.31 -3.46
C VAL A 185 -11.15 1.73 -4.80
N LYS A 186 -12.39 2.23 -4.77
CA LYS A 186 -12.94 3.04 -5.86
C LYS A 186 -12.51 4.49 -5.64
N LEU A 187 -11.90 5.10 -6.65
CA LEU A 187 -11.51 6.51 -6.65
C LEU A 187 -12.55 7.35 -7.40
N GLY A 188 -12.74 8.58 -6.94
CA GLY A 188 -13.53 9.59 -7.65
C GLY A 188 -13.05 11.01 -7.31
N ARG A 189 -13.85 12.01 -7.68
CA ARG A 189 -13.46 13.43 -7.59
C ARG A 189 -13.10 13.92 -6.18
N LYS A 190 -13.57 13.21 -5.15
CA LYS A 190 -13.32 13.54 -3.73
C LYS A 190 -12.37 12.56 -3.05
N GLY A 191 -11.65 11.72 -3.81
CA GLY A 191 -10.72 10.73 -3.29
C GLY A 191 -11.37 9.34 -3.23
N VAL A 192 -11.15 8.59 -2.15
CA VAL A 192 -11.79 7.28 -1.93
C VAL A 192 -13.31 7.44 -1.85
N GLU A 193 -14.03 6.85 -2.80
CA GLU A 193 -15.50 6.79 -2.82
C GLU A 193 -16.03 5.54 -2.11
N ALA A 194 -15.35 4.40 -2.27
CA ALA A 194 -15.73 3.15 -1.65
C ALA A 194 -14.52 2.24 -1.42
N LEU A 195 -14.58 1.45 -0.35
CA LEU A 195 -13.76 0.26 -0.14
C LEU A 195 -14.47 -0.93 -0.79
N ILE A 196 -13.72 -1.92 -1.29
CA ILE A 196 -14.28 -3.10 -1.97
C ILE A 196 -14.19 -4.34 -1.06
N PRO A 197 -15.15 -4.54 -0.13
CA PRO A 197 -15.10 -5.64 0.84
C PRO A 197 -15.21 -7.03 0.20
N SER A 198 -15.77 -7.12 -1.02
CA SER A 198 -15.93 -8.39 -1.73
C SER A 198 -14.61 -9.10 -2.03
N ASP A 199 -13.49 -8.37 -2.12
CA ASP A 199 -12.17 -8.98 -2.33
C ASP A 199 -11.75 -9.83 -1.12
N LEU A 200 -12.23 -9.50 0.09
CA LEU A 200 -11.97 -10.26 1.33
C LEU A 200 -13.01 -11.35 1.62
N GLN A 201 -14.02 -11.51 0.77
CA GLN A 201 -15.02 -12.56 0.94
C GLN A 201 -14.60 -13.85 0.23
N GLY A 202 -14.81 -15.01 0.86
CA GLY A 202 -14.48 -16.30 0.26
C GLY A 202 -12.99 -16.45 -0.04
N LEU A 203 -12.14 -16.01 0.91
CA LEU A 203 -10.70 -16.27 0.88
C LEU A 203 -10.45 -17.78 1.03
N THR A 204 -9.35 -18.25 0.44
CA THR A 204 -8.86 -19.60 0.68
C THR A 204 -8.34 -19.75 2.11
N GLU A 205 -8.20 -20.98 2.60
CA GLU A 205 -7.61 -21.24 3.92
C GLU A 205 -6.19 -20.64 4.05
N TYR A 206 -5.40 -20.68 2.98
CA TYR A 206 -4.07 -20.08 2.93
C TYR A 206 -4.13 -18.55 3.10
N GLU A 207 -4.95 -17.87 2.28
CA GLU A 207 -5.10 -16.41 2.34
C GLU A 207 -5.68 -15.95 3.68
N GLN A 208 -6.62 -16.71 4.27
CA GLN A 208 -7.18 -16.39 5.57
C GLN A 208 -6.14 -16.52 6.70
N LYS A 209 -5.33 -17.59 6.70
CA LYS A 209 -4.22 -17.73 7.64
C LYS A 209 -3.17 -16.62 7.47
N ALA A 210 -2.83 -16.27 6.23
CA ALA A 210 -1.90 -15.20 5.93
C ALA A 210 -2.43 -13.82 6.37
N LEU A 211 -3.73 -13.56 6.18
CA LEU A 211 -4.40 -12.36 6.67
C LEU A 211 -4.36 -12.24 8.19
N GLU A 212 -4.57 -13.34 8.92
CA GLU A 212 -4.44 -13.31 10.38
C GLU A 212 -2.99 -13.14 10.84
N ALA A 213 -2.03 -13.76 10.13
CA ALA A 213 -0.61 -13.66 10.44
C ALA A 213 -0.03 -12.25 10.22
N LEU A 214 -0.53 -11.50 9.22
CA LEU A 214 0.01 -10.17 8.93
C LEU A 214 -0.49 -9.07 9.87
N LYS A 215 -1.67 -9.25 10.49
CA LYS A 215 -2.33 -8.21 11.29
C LYS A 215 -1.47 -7.73 12.47
N PRO A 216 -0.81 -8.59 13.26
CA PRO A 216 0.06 -8.14 14.36
C PRO A 216 1.24 -7.27 13.89
N GLU A 217 1.89 -7.64 12.77
CA GLU A 217 3.02 -6.86 12.22
C GLU A 217 2.56 -5.52 11.66
N LEU A 218 1.42 -5.51 10.97
CA LEU A 218 0.82 -4.29 10.46
C LEU A 218 0.39 -3.36 11.59
N LYS A 219 -0.26 -3.90 12.64
CA LYS A 219 -0.64 -3.17 13.85
C LYS A 219 0.57 -2.50 14.50
N ALA A 220 1.66 -3.24 14.71
CA ALA A 220 2.88 -2.69 15.30
C ALA A 220 3.47 -1.55 14.44
N SER A 221 3.43 -1.70 13.12
CA SER A 221 3.90 -0.66 12.18
C SER A 221 3.04 0.60 12.25
N ILE A 222 1.71 0.44 12.34
CA ILE A 222 0.75 1.54 12.47
C ILE A 222 0.96 2.28 13.80
N GLU A 223 1.00 1.54 14.91
CA GLU A 223 1.19 2.09 16.25
C GLU A 223 2.52 2.84 16.36
N LYS A 224 3.60 2.32 15.75
CA LYS A 224 4.90 2.99 15.69
C LYS A 224 4.81 4.35 14.99
N GLY A 225 4.08 4.43 13.87
CA GLY A 225 3.85 5.68 13.14
C GLY A 225 3.05 6.70 13.96
N ILE A 226 1.95 6.25 14.56
CA ILE A 226 1.09 7.10 15.41
C ILE A 226 1.89 7.62 16.61
N ALA A 227 2.62 6.75 17.31
CA ALA A 227 3.42 7.11 18.48
C ALA A 227 4.53 8.12 18.14
N PHE A 228 5.13 8.03 16.95
CA PHE A 228 6.12 9.01 16.49
C PHE A 228 5.49 10.41 16.37
N ALA A 229 4.34 10.51 15.69
CA ALA A 229 3.68 11.80 15.45
C ALA A 229 3.15 12.45 16.76
N GLN A 230 2.66 11.64 17.71
CA GLN A 230 2.14 12.14 18.99
C GLN A 230 3.22 12.61 19.95
N LYS A 231 4.41 11.99 19.96
CA LYS A 231 5.54 12.44 20.80
C LYS A 231 6.00 13.87 20.48
N GLN A 232 5.82 14.31 19.24
CA GLN A 232 6.23 15.65 18.80
C GLN A 232 5.27 16.75 19.28
N THR A 233 3.99 16.41 19.53
CA THR A 233 3.00 17.36 20.07
C THR A 233 3.28 17.75 21.52
N VAL A 234 3.95 16.88 22.29
CA VAL A 234 4.29 17.13 23.70
C VAL A 234 5.56 17.98 23.85
N ALA A 235 6.36 18.10 22.79
CA ALA A 235 7.64 18.78 22.80
C ALA A 235 7.62 20.20 22.18
N ALA A 236 6.48 20.64 21.63
CA ALA A 236 6.25 21.94 21.02
C ALA A 236 5.31 22.79 21.89
#